data_AF-A0A536X2R7-F1
#
_entry.id   AF-A0A536X2R7-F1
#
_cell.length_a   1.000
_cell.length_b   1.000
_cell.length_c   1.000
_cell.angle_alpha   90.00
_cell.angle_beta   90.00
_cell.angle_gamma   90.00
#
_symmetry.space_group_name_H-M   'P 1'
#
loop_
_entity.id
_entity.type
_entity.pdbx_description
1 polymer ?
#
loop_
_entity_poly.entity_id
_entity_poly.type
_entity_poly.pdbx_seq_one_letter_code
_entity_poly.pdbx_strand_id
1 'polypeptide(L)' 'MSMFNKTSKPQNRIDSLIGATTRIEGNVIFSGGLRVDGMVRGNVAALADQPGTLVVSSDARIDG' A
#
# COMPACT_ATOMS: atom_id res chain seq x y z
N MET A 1 25.24 -21.94 -10.13
CA MET A 1 24.47 -20.67 -10.20
C MET A 1 23.54 -20.65 -8.98
N SER A 2 23.85 -19.91 -7.92
CA SER A 2 22.92 -19.76 -6.78
C SER A 2 22.07 -18.52 -7.02
N MET A 3 20.77 -18.71 -7.27
CA MET A 3 19.81 -17.62 -7.26
C MET A 3 19.59 -17.19 -5.82
N PHE A 4 20.11 -16.03 -5.46
CA PHE A 4 19.79 -15.37 -4.20
C PHE A 4 18.33 -14.92 -4.24
N ASN A 5 17.48 -15.67 -3.53
CA ASN A 5 16.11 -15.28 -3.26
C ASN A 5 16.14 -14.05 -2.35
N LYS A 6 16.15 -12.83 -2.94
CA LYS A 6 15.94 -11.59 -2.19
C LYS A 6 14.49 -11.58 -1.74
N THR A 7 14.22 -12.21 -0.60
CA THR A 7 13.05 -11.85 0.21
C THR A 7 13.21 -10.38 0.56
N SER A 8 12.53 -9.53 -0.22
CA SER A 8 12.32 -8.12 0.09
C SER A 8 11.84 -8.05 1.54
N LYS A 9 12.71 -7.67 2.47
CA LYS A 9 12.30 -7.44 3.86
C LYS A 9 11.12 -6.45 3.79
N PRO A 10 10.02 -6.67 4.54
CA PRO A 10 8.94 -5.70 4.59
C PRO A 10 9.56 -4.34 4.92
N GLN A 11 9.48 -3.41 3.97
CA GLN A 11 10.06 -2.09 4.14
C GLN A 11 9.11 -1.40 5.11
N ASN A 12 9.41 -1.47 6.41
CA ASN A 12 8.58 -0.88 7.48
C ASN A 12 8.59 0.67 7.44
N ARG A 13 9.08 1.26 6.35
CA ARG A 13 9.07 2.68 6.07
C ARG A 13 7.76 2.97 5.34
N ILE A 14 6.94 3.81 5.95
CA ILE A 14 5.77 4.39 5.29
C ILE A 14 6.25 5.60 4.50
N ASP A 15 6.10 5.56 3.19
CA ASP A 15 6.44 6.67 2.29
C ASP A 15 5.21 7.55 2.04
N SER A 16 4.01 6.95 2.04
CA SER A 16 2.73 7.63 1.78
C SER A 16 1.67 7.26 2.81
N LEU A 17 0.82 8.23 3.18
CA LEU A 17 -0.26 8.06 4.15
C LEU A 17 -1.57 8.68 3.65
N ILE A 18 -2.65 7.91 3.67
CA ILE A 18 -4.03 8.39 3.47
C ILE A 18 -4.65 8.57 4.85
N GLY A 19 -4.89 9.82 5.25
CA GLY A 19 -5.37 10.16 6.59
C GLY A 19 -6.79 9.71 6.88
N ALA A 20 -7.13 9.54 8.16
CA ALA A 20 -8.43 9.02 8.62
C ALA A 20 -9.66 9.80 8.11
N THR A 21 -9.51 11.10 7.85
CA THR A 21 -10.59 11.97 7.33
C THR A 21 -10.58 12.10 5.80
N THR A 22 -9.71 11.35 5.12
CA THR A 22 -9.57 11.37 3.67
C THR A 22 -10.35 10.23 3.04
N ARG A 23 -11.03 10.55 1.93
CA ARG A 23 -11.77 9.59 1.12
C ARG A 23 -11.32 9.71 -0.34
N ILE A 24 -10.87 8.61 -0.92
CA ILE A 24 -10.52 8.51 -2.33
C ILE A 24 -11.65 7.80 -3.08
N GLU A 25 -12.06 8.38 -4.21
CA GLU A 25 -12.95 7.75 -5.19
C GLU A 25 -12.12 7.42 -6.44
N GLY A 26 -11.86 6.14 -6.71
CA GLY A 26 -10.99 5.67 -7.78
C GLY A 26 -9.89 4.71 -7.30
N ASN A 27 -9.09 4.21 -8.24
CA ASN A 27 -8.00 3.28 -7.94
C ASN A 27 -6.75 4.00 -7.43
N VAL A 28 -6.03 3.36 -6.51
CA VAL A 28 -4.75 3.82 -5.96
C VAL A 28 -3.64 2.89 -6.43
N ILE A 29 -2.63 3.45 -7.08
CA ILE A 29 -1.40 2.75 -7.45
C ILE A 29 -0.24 3.37 -6.66
N PHE A 30 0.56 2.55 -5.98
CA PHE A 30 1.66 3.02 -5.13
C PHE A 30 2.95 2.22 -5.30
N SER A 31 4.06 2.73 -4.79
CA SER A 31 5.30 1.96 -4.57
C SER A 31 5.84 2.25 -3.16
N GLY A 32 6.74 1.40 -2.67
CA GLY A 32 7.25 1.52 -1.31
C GLY A 32 6.17 1.20 -0.27
N GLY A 33 6.11 1.97 0.82
CA GLY A 33 5.13 1.80 1.89
C GLY A 33 3.94 2.75 1.77
N LEU A 34 2.72 2.21 1.69
CA LEU A 34 1.46 2.95 1.79
C LEU A 34 0.74 2.58 3.08
N ARG A 35 0.38 3.58 3.89
CA ARG A 35 -0.55 3.44 5.01
C ARG A 35 -1.90 4.05 4.70
N VAL A 36 -2.97 3.31 4.94
CA VAL A 36 -4.35 3.77 4.80
C VAL A 36 -4.99 3.80 6.17
N ASP A 37 -5.29 5.00 6.66
CA ASP A 37 -6.11 5.23 7.85
C ASP A 37 -7.55 5.66 7.48
N GLY A 38 -7.76 6.15 6.25
CA GLY A 38 -9.06 6.65 5.75
C GLY A 38 -9.83 5.65 4.87
N MET A 39 -10.52 6.18 3.85
CA MET A 39 -11.37 5.39 2.96
C MET A 39 -10.88 5.42 1.50
N VAL A 40 -10.91 4.27 0.83
CA VAL A 40 -10.72 4.15 -0.62
C VAL A 40 -11.90 3.38 -1.21
N ARG A 41 -12.56 3.95 -2.22
CA ARG A 41 -13.49 3.23 -3.10
C ARG A 41 -12.81 3.00 -4.45
N GLY A 42 -12.27 1.80 -4.63
CA GLY A 42 -11.50 1.38 -5.79
C GLY A 42 -10.36 0.43 -5.40
N ASN A 43 -9.68 -0.10 -6.41
CA ASN A 43 -8.58 -1.04 -6.24
C ASN A 43 -7.36 -0.34 -5.65
N VAL A 44 -6.64 -0.99 -4.74
CA VAL A 44 -5.34 -0.55 -4.24
C VAL A 44 -4.27 -1.55 -4.64
N ALA A 45 -3.30 -1.13 -5.45
CA ALA A 45 -2.25 -2.02 -5.96
C ALA A 45 -0.87 -1.37 -5.89
N ALA A 46 0.15 -2.19 -5.62
CA ALA A 46 1.53 -1.79 -5.83
C ALA A 46 1.86 -1.77 -7.33
N LEU A 47 2.81 -0.94 -7.75
CA LEU A 47 3.39 -1.00 -9.10
C LEU A 47 3.96 -2.39 -9.37
N ALA A 48 3.62 -2.98 -10.53
CA ALA A 48 3.91 -4.38 -10.86
C ALA A 48 5.38 -4.79 -10.69
N ASP A 49 6.31 -3.88 -10.99
CA ASP A 49 7.76 -4.14 -10.96
C ASP A 49 8.44 -3.63 -9.68
N GLN A 50 7.68 -3.21 -8.65
CA GLN A 50 8.24 -2.66 -7.42
C GLN A 50 7.66 -3.33 -6.16
N PRO A 51 8.48 -3.62 -5.15
CA PRO A 51 7.97 -4.11 -3.87
C PRO A 51 7.08 -3.04 -3.22
N GLY A 52 5.88 -3.44 -2.82
CA GLY A 52 4.92 -2.59 -2.11
C GLY A 52 4.54 -3.18 -0.77
N THR A 53 4.48 -2.34 0.27
CA THR A 53 3.92 -2.70 1.58
C THR A 53 2.66 -1.86 1.79
N LEU A 54 1.50 -2.50 1.91
CA LEU A 54 0.25 -1.86 2.26
C LEU A 54 -0.05 -2.11 3.75
N VAL A 55 -0.22 -1.05 4.52
CA VAL A 55 -0.67 -1.10 5.92
C VAL A 55 -2.05 -0.48 5.98
N VAL A 56 -3.03 -1.23 6.47
CA VAL A 56 -4.42 -0.76 6.64
C VAL A 56 -4.70 -0.67 8.13
N SER A 57 -5.17 0.49 8.60
CA SER A 57 -5.55 0.68 9.99
C SER A 57 -6.83 -0.09 10.32
N SER A 58 -7.15 -0.26 11.60
CA SER A 58 -8.38 -0.93 12.03
C SER A 58 -9.66 -0.24 11.54
N ASP A 59 -9.60 1.09 11.41
CA ASP A 59 -10.76 1.93 11.11
C ASP A 59 -10.84 2.30 9.62
N ALA A 60 -9.78 2.00 8.86
CA ALA A 60 -9.73 2.22 7.43
C ALA A 60 -10.66 1.27 6.67
N ARG A 61 -11.14 1.72 5.51
CA ARG A 61 -11.94 0.89 4.59
C ARG A 61 -11.45 1.00 3.17
N ILE A 62 -11.27 -0.15 2.53
CA ILE A 62 -11.01 -0.26 1.09
C ILE A 62 -12.14 -1.10 0.51
N ASP A 63 -12.81 -0.56 -0.50
CA ASP A 63 -13.94 -1.19 -1.21
C ASP A 63 -13.63 -1.19 -2.71
N GLY A 64 -13.12 -2.31 -3.22
CA GLY A 64 -12.64 -2.46 -4.59
C GLY A 64 -11.86 -3.73 -4.82
#